data_AF-Q8J0M0-F1
#
_entry.id   AF-Q8J0M0-F1
#
_cell.length_a   1.000
_cell.length_b   1.000
_cell.length_c   1.000
_cell.angle_alpha   90.00
_cell.angle_beta   90.00
_cell.angle_gamma   90.00
#
_symmetry.space_group_name_H-M   'P 1'
#
loop_
_entity.id
_entity.type
_entity.pdbx_description
1 polymer ?
#
loop_
_entity_poly.entity_id
_entity_poly.type
_entity_poly.pdbx_seq_one_letter_code
_entity_poly.pdbx_strand_id
1 'polypeptide(L)'
;DGKLIINGKAITVFAERDPSSIPWGSVGADYIVESTGVFTTIDKASAHLKGGAKKVVISAPSADAPMYVCGVNLDTYDPKHKVISNASCTTNCLAPLAKVIHDNFGIVEGLMTTVHATTAT
;
A
#
# COMPACT_ATOMS: atom_id res chain seq x y z
N ASP A 1 -5.94 5.72 -29.57
CA ASP A 1 -4.86 6.22 -28.69
C ASP A 1 -4.46 5.28 -27.55
N GLY A 2 -4.94 4.02 -27.48
CA GLY A 2 -4.48 3.05 -26.47
C GLY A 2 -4.87 3.35 -25.02
N LYS A 3 -5.71 4.36 -24.76
CA LYS A 3 -6.19 4.73 -23.42
C LYS A 3 -7.45 3.93 -23.04
N LEU A 4 -7.56 3.58 -21.77
CA LEU A 4 -8.78 3.01 -21.19
C LEU A 4 -9.75 4.15 -20.86
N ILE A 5 -11.02 4.03 -21.26
CA ILE A 5 -12.03 5.07 -20.98
C ILE A 5 -13.05 4.53 -19.98
N ILE A 6 -13.20 5.21 -18.84
CA ILE A 6 -14.20 4.89 -17.82
C ILE A 6 -15.01 6.15 -17.53
N ASN A 7 -16.32 6.11 -17.77
CA ASN A 7 -17.23 7.24 -17.54
C ASN A 7 -16.75 8.55 -18.18
N GLY A 8 -16.26 8.47 -19.43
CA GLY A 8 -15.72 9.62 -20.17
C GLY A 8 -14.33 10.09 -19.70
N LYS A 9 -13.74 9.48 -18.68
CA LYS A 9 -12.38 9.79 -18.21
C LYS A 9 -11.37 8.87 -18.88
N ALA A 10 -10.37 9.47 -19.53
CA ALA A 10 -9.28 8.73 -20.14
C ALA A 10 -8.20 8.37 -19.12
N ILE A 11 -7.79 7.11 -19.12
CA ILE A 11 -6.76 6.54 -18.24
C ILE A 11 -5.62 6.05 -19.13
N THR A 12 -4.41 6.54 -18.86
CA THR A 12 -3.19 6.10 -19.55
C THR A 12 -2.78 4.73 -19.02
N VAL A 13 -2.43 3.82 -19.94
CA VAL A 13 -1.99 2.46 -19.63
C VAL A 13 -0.53 2.32 -20.07
N PHE A 14 0.30 1.76 -19.19
CA PHE A 14 1.69 1.40 -19.47
C PHE A 14 1.86 -0.11 -19.34
N ALA A 15 2.88 -0.67 -19.99
CA ALA A 15 3.17 -2.11 -19.97
C ALA A 15 4.66 -2.35 -19.70
N GLU A 16 5.15 -1.80 -18.59
CA GLU A 16 6.56 -1.94 -18.18
C GLU A 16 6.70 -2.96 -17.05
N ARG A 17 7.76 -3.77 -17.14
CA ARG A 17 8.13 -4.71 -16.06
C ARG A 17 8.95 -4.04 -14.96
N ASP A 18 9.82 -3.11 -15.34
CA ASP A 18 10.62 -2.31 -14.40
C ASP A 18 9.81 -1.08 -13.98
N PRO A 19 9.49 -0.91 -12.68
CA PRO A 19 8.72 0.24 -12.21
C PRO A 19 9.39 1.59 -12.48
N SER A 20 10.72 1.61 -12.63
CA SER A 20 11.48 2.83 -12.91
C SER A 20 11.36 3.30 -14.36
N SER A 21 10.95 2.43 -15.28
CA SER A 21 10.69 2.76 -16.68
C SER A 21 9.33 3.40 -16.90
N ILE A 22 8.43 3.36 -15.90
CA ILE A 22 7.08 3.91 -16.04
C ILE A 22 7.13 5.44 -15.88
N PRO A 23 6.71 6.22 -16.88
CA PRO A 23 6.85 7.68 -16.84
C PRO A 23 5.69 8.33 -16.07
N TRP A 24 5.56 8.05 -14.77
CA TRP A 24 4.51 8.61 -13.89
C TRP A 24 4.38 10.12 -13.97
N GLY A 25 5.52 10.83 -14.04
CA GLY A 25 5.55 12.28 -14.17
C GLY A 25 4.86 12.80 -15.44
N SER A 26 4.85 12.03 -16.53
CA SER A 26 4.21 12.42 -17.80
C SER A 26 2.67 12.48 -17.72
N VAL A 27 2.09 11.82 -16.72
CA VAL A 27 0.63 11.75 -16.51
C VAL A 27 0.20 12.42 -15.21
N GLY A 28 1.13 13.05 -14.47
CA GLY A 28 0.84 13.69 -13.18
C GLY A 28 0.47 12.71 -12.06
N ALA A 29 0.93 11.46 -12.14
CA ALA A 29 0.66 10.45 -11.13
C ALA A 29 1.60 10.63 -9.91
N ASP A 30 1.16 11.41 -8.93
CA ASP A 30 1.95 11.73 -7.74
C ASP A 30 2.01 10.59 -6.71
N TYR A 31 0.93 9.82 -6.56
CA TYR A 31 0.79 8.74 -5.59
C TYR A 31 0.58 7.42 -6.32
N ILE A 32 1.45 6.44 -6.06
CA ILE A 32 1.40 5.13 -6.69
C ILE A 32 0.99 4.08 -5.68
N VAL A 33 0.03 3.25 -6.06
CA VAL A 33 -0.31 2.03 -5.30
C VAL A 33 0.49 0.88 -5.90
N GLU A 34 1.45 0.37 -5.14
CA GLU A 34 2.25 -0.78 -5.51
C GLU A 34 1.51 -2.05 -5.10
N SER A 35 0.83 -2.67 -6.07
CA SER A 35 -0.07 -3.81 -5.89
C SER A 35 0.32 -5.03 -6.72
N THR A 36 1.59 -5.15 -7.11
CA THR A 36 2.11 -6.31 -7.85
C THR A 36 2.40 -7.50 -6.94
N GLY A 37 2.63 -7.25 -5.65
CA GLY A 37 3.09 -8.25 -4.68
C GLY A 37 4.59 -8.56 -4.76
N VAL A 38 5.35 -7.91 -5.66
CA VAL A 38 6.79 -8.17 -5.88
C VAL A 38 7.69 -7.11 -5.25
N PHE A 39 7.27 -5.83 -5.32
CA PHE A 39 8.07 -4.69 -4.87
C PHE A 39 7.65 -4.22 -3.45
N THR A 40 7.76 -5.12 -2.47
CA THR A 40 7.22 -4.92 -1.11
C THR A 40 8.22 -4.36 -0.09
N THR A 41 9.38 -3.87 -0.53
CA THR A 41 10.36 -3.19 0.34
C THR A 41 10.52 -1.73 -0.05
N ILE A 42 11.05 -0.89 0.85
CA ILE A 42 11.34 0.52 0.56
C ILE A 42 12.20 0.64 -0.69
N ASP A 43 13.30 -0.11 -0.77
CA ASP A 43 14.23 -0.06 -1.90
C ASP A 43 13.54 -0.40 -3.23
N LYS A 44 12.81 -1.53 -3.27
CA LYS A 44 12.13 -2.00 -4.47
C LYS A 44 11.03 -1.05 -4.93
N ALA A 45 10.16 -0.62 -4.01
CA ALA A 45 9.06 0.30 -4.31
C ALA A 45 9.56 1.71 -4.68
N SER A 46 10.74 2.11 -4.20
CA SER A 46 11.35 3.40 -4.56
C SER A 46 11.69 3.51 -6.06
N ALA A 47 11.69 2.41 -6.81
CA ALA A 47 11.82 2.45 -8.27
C ALA A 47 10.75 3.34 -8.92
N HIS A 48 9.51 3.37 -8.40
CA HIS A 48 8.47 4.27 -8.91
C HIS A 48 8.82 5.76 -8.78
N LEU A 49 9.60 6.14 -7.77
CA LEU A 49 10.01 7.53 -7.56
C LEU A 49 10.91 8.02 -8.70
N LYS A 50 11.69 7.11 -9.33
CA LYS A 50 12.50 7.43 -10.50
C LYS A 50 11.65 7.79 -11.72
N GLY A 51 10.45 7.20 -11.83
CA GLY A 51 9.47 7.50 -12.86
C GLY A 51 8.73 8.84 -12.68
N GLY A 52 9.02 9.58 -11.60
CA GLY A 52 8.40 10.87 -11.30
C GLY A 52 7.27 10.84 -10.28
N ALA A 53 6.99 9.67 -9.67
CA ALA A 53 6.08 9.60 -8.54
C ALA A 53 6.65 10.33 -7.31
N LYS A 54 5.79 10.89 -6.47
CA LYS A 54 6.16 11.56 -5.22
C LYS A 54 6.08 10.62 -4.01
N LYS A 55 5.11 9.70 -4.03
CA LYS A 55 4.79 8.79 -2.93
C LYS A 55 4.40 7.40 -3.46
N VAL A 56 4.68 6.38 -2.67
CA VAL A 56 4.31 4.99 -2.97
C VAL A 56 3.64 4.36 -1.75
N VAL A 57 2.51 3.69 -1.98
CA VAL A 57 1.76 2.92 -0.99
C VAL A 57 1.78 1.46 -1.41
N ILE A 58 2.49 0.62 -0.66
CA ILE A 58 2.53 -0.83 -0.89
C ILE A 58 1.22 -1.44 -0.36
N SER A 59 0.50 -2.20 -1.19
CA SER A 59 -0.79 -2.81 -0.83
C SER A 59 -0.65 -4.17 -0.11
N ALA A 60 0.49 -4.41 0.51
CA ALA A 60 0.87 -5.64 1.19
C ALA A 60 1.80 -5.33 2.37
N PRO A 61 1.99 -6.26 3.32
CA PRO A 61 3.00 -6.12 4.37
C PRO A 61 4.38 -5.86 3.76
N SER A 62 5.10 -4.93 4.38
CA SER A 62 6.48 -4.64 4.05
C SER A 62 7.40 -5.10 5.16
N ALA A 63 8.61 -5.54 4.80
CA ALA A 63 9.62 -5.91 5.77
C ALA A 63 10.28 -4.68 6.45
N ASP A 64 10.25 -3.52 5.78
CA ASP A 64 11.02 -2.33 6.16
C ASP A 64 10.23 -1.02 6.06
N ALA A 65 9.13 -0.95 5.29
CA ALA A 65 8.33 0.26 5.18
C ALA A 65 7.40 0.45 6.40
N PRO A 66 7.25 1.70 6.90
CA PRO A 66 6.30 2.00 7.97
C PRO A 66 4.87 1.66 7.54
N MET A 67 4.15 0.98 8.43
CA MET A 67 2.82 0.44 8.18
C MET A 67 1.73 1.28 8.85
N TYR A 68 0.69 1.60 8.09
CA TYR A 68 -0.44 2.38 8.56
C TYR A 68 -1.74 1.63 8.34
N VAL A 69 -2.58 1.61 9.36
CA VAL A 69 -3.96 1.12 9.32
C VAL A 69 -4.89 2.29 9.62
N CYS A 70 -5.74 2.60 8.64
CA CYS A 70 -6.71 3.68 8.75
C CYS A 70 -7.63 3.49 9.97
N GLY A 71 -7.77 4.53 10.79
CA GLY A 71 -8.56 4.49 12.02
C GLY A 71 -7.86 3.84 13.22
N VAL A 72 -6.62 3.36 13.08
CA VAL A 72 -5.84 2.76 14.17
C VAL A 72 -4.63 3.62 14.53
N ASN A 73 -3.73 3.88 13.57
CA ASN A 73 -2.49 4.63 13.78
C ASN A 73 -2.19 5.65 12.68
N LEU A 74 -3.17 6.03 11.86
CA LEU A 74 -2.97 6.94 10.73
C LEU A 74 -2.50 8.34 11.16
N ASP A 75 -2.85 8.76 12.38
CA ASP A 75 -2.37 9.97 13.04
C ASP A 75 -0.85 10.00 13.26
N THR A 76 -0.21 8.83 13.27
CA THR A 76 1.25 8.70 13.39
C THR A 76 1.99 8.79 12.04
N TYR A 77 1.26 9.04 10.94
CA TYR A 77 1.86 9.19 9.62
C TYR A 77 2.82 10.39 9.56
N ASP A 78 4.08 10.13 9.18
CA ASP A 78 5.05 11.17 8.89
C ASP A 78 5.08 11.47 7.38
N PRO A 79 4.71 12.69 6.95
CA PRO A 79 4.79 13.12 5.55
C PRO A 79 6.19 13.03 4.92
N LYS A 80 7.26 12.80 5.69
CA LYS A 80 8.60 12.52 5.17
C LYS A 80 8.71 11.12 4.55
N HIS A 81 7.89 10.16 4.99
CA HIS A 81 7.90 8.80 4.45
C HIS A 81 7.43 8.80 2.99
N LYS A 82 8.35 8.50 2.07
CA LYS A 82 8.04 8.44 0.62
C LYS A 82 7.42 7.11 0.22
N VAL A 83 7.76 6.04 0.93
CA VAL A 83 7.22 4.71 0.74
C VAL A 83 6.61 4.27 2.06
N ILE A 84 5.35 3.83 2.02
CA ILE A 84 4.62 3.29 3.17
C ILE A 84 3.94 1.98 2.78
N SER A 85 3.51 1.20 3.76
CA SER A 85 2.68 0.02 3.55
C SER A 85 1.29 0.21 4.17
N ASN A 86 0.27 -0.24 3.46
CA ASN A 86 -1.11 -0.32 3.96
C ASN A 86 -1.39 -1.65 4.68
N ALA A 87 -0.34 -2.33 5.15
CA ALA A 87 -0.38 -3.64 5.79
C ALA A 87 -1.07 -4.72 4.94
N SER A 88 -1.61 -5.76 5.57
CA SER A 88 -2.43 -6.81 4.92
C SER A 88 -3.93 -6.59 5.15
N CYS A 89 -4.76 -7.29 4.38
CA CYS A 89 -6.21 -7.38 4.63
C CYS A 89 -6.52 -7.86 6.05
N THR A 90 -5.85 -8.92 6.52
CA THR A 90 -6.06 -9.47 7.85
C THR A 90 -5.60 -8.51 8.95
N THR A 91 -4.51 -7.75 8.74
CA THR A 91 -4.07 -6.71 9.68
C THR A 91 -5.11 -5.60 9.78
N ASN A 92 -5.66 -5.15 8.65
CA ASN A 92 -6.73 -4.14 8.64
C ASN A 92 -8.01 -4.62 9.34
N CYS A 93 -8.31 -5.93 9.29
CA CYS A 93 -9.42 -6.54 10.02
C CYS A 93 -9.15 -6.60 11.53
N LEU A 94 -7.98 -7.08 11.94
CA LEU A 94 -7.67 -7.34 13.34
C LEU A 94 -7.36 -6.06 14.14
N ALA A 95 -6.63 -5.11 13.56
CA ALA A 95 -6.06 -4.00 14.29
C ALA A 95 -7.11 -3.09 14.99
N PRO A 96 -8.27 -2.76 14.39
CA PRO A 96 -9.31 -2.00 15.09
C PRO A 96 -9.88 -2.74 16.31
N LEU A 97 -10.12 -4.06 16.18
CA LEU A 97 -10.60 -4.90 17.28
C LEU A 97 -9.56 -4.96 18.41
N ALA A 98 -8.31 -5.23 18.07
CA ALA A 98 -7.21 -5.30 19.02
C ALA A 98 -7.02 -3.96 19.75
N LYS A 99 -7.11 -2.83 19.03
CA LYS A 99 -7.02 -1.48 19.61
C LYS A 99 -8.10 -1.24 20.66
N VAL A 100 -9.36 -1.47 20.32
CA VAL A 100 -10.49 -1.21 21.25
C VAL A 100 -10.35 -2.08 22.51
N ILE A 101 -10.02 -3.36 22.35
CA ILE A 101 -9.87 -4.26 23.50
C ILE A 101 -8.67 -3.84 24.35
N HIS A 102 -7.52 -3.55 23.73
CA HIS A 102 -6.31 -3.18 24.45
C HIS A 102 -6.47 -1.86 25.20
N ASP A 103 -7.03 -0.82 24.56
CA ASP A 103 -7.18 0.51 25.15
C ASP A 103 -8.13 0.50 26.36
N ASN A 104 -9.14 -0.37 26.37
CA ASN A 104 -10.15 -0.41 27.43
C ASN A 104 -9.89 -1.46 28.52
N PHE A 105 -9.23 -2.57 28.17
CA PHE A 105 -9.12 -3.74 29.05
C PHE A 105 -7.69 -4.26 29.22
N GLY A 106 -6.77 -3.87 28.34
CA GLY A 106 -5.42 -4.43 28.28
C GLY A 106 -5.40 -5.84 27.71
N ILE A 107 -4.55 -6.07 26.70
CA ILE A 107 -4.26 -7.42 26.18
C ILE A 107 -2.91 -7.84 26.73
N VAL A 108 -2.85 -8.98 27.43
CA VAL A 108 -1.59 -9.58 27.90
C VAL A 108 -0.96 -10.43 26.79
N GLU A 109 -1.76 -11.29 26.18
CA GLU A 109 -1.37 -12.14 25.05
C GLU A 109 -2.59 -12.49 24.19
N GLY A 110 -2.38 -12.96 22.97
CA GLY A 110 -3.46 -13.33 22.07
C GLY A 110 -3.00 -14.22 20.92
N LEU A 111 -3.82 -15.21 20.59
CA LEU A 111 -3.69 -16.02 19.39
C LEU A 111 -4.85 -15.67 18.45
N MET A 112 -4.55 -15.51 17.17
CA MET A 112 -5.54 -15.22 16.15
C MET A 112 -5.51 -16.29 15.08
N THR A 113 -6.70 -16.68 14.60
CA THR A 113 -6.87 -17.52 13.43
C THR A 113 -7.83 -16.82 12.48
N THR A 114 -7.45 -16.73 11.21
CA THR A 114 -8.31 -16.21 10.15
C THR A 114 -8.70 -17.35 9.23
N VAL A 115 -9.99 -17.55 9.00
CA VAL A 115 -10.48 -18.37 7.88
C VAL A 115 -10.59 -17.45 6.69
N HIS A 116 -9.68 -17.61 5.72
CA HIS A 116 -9.52 -16.67 4.62
C HIS A 116 -9.98 -17.28 3.29
N ALA A 117 -10.53 -16.44 2.41
CA ALA A 117 -10.85 -16.84 1.04
C ALA A 117 -9.57 -17.15 0.24
N THR A 118 -9.70 -17.92 -0.85
CA THR A 118 -8.58 -18.17 -1.76
C THR A 118 -8.14 -16.88 -2.45
N THR A 119 -6.85 -16.80 -2.77
CA THR A 119 -6.26 -15.65 -3.47
C THR A 119 -5.42 -16.13 -4.65
N ALA A 120 -4.87 -15.21 -5.44
CA ALA A 120 -4.14 -15.52 -6.68
C ALA A 120 -2.72 -16.10 -6.46
N THR A 121 -2.29 -16.28 -5.21
CA THR A 121 -1.00 -16.87 -4.82
C THR A 121 -1.08 -18.37 -4.62
#